data_AF-A0A5J4PF29-F1
#
_entry.id   AF-A0A5J4PF29-F1
#
_cell.length_a   1.000
_cell.length_b   1.000
_cell.length_c   1.000
_cell.angle_alpha   90.00
_cell.angle_beta   90.00
_cell.angle_gamma   90.00
#
_symmetry.space_group_name_H-M   'P 1'
#
loop_
_entity.id
_entity.type
_entity.pdbx_description
1 polymer ?
#
loop_
_entity_poly.entity_id
_entity_poly.type
_entity_poly.pdbx_seq_one_letter_code
_entity_poly.pdbx_strand_id
1 'polypeptide(L)'
;MALAFFKKIDSHVGVYAIEKAALVYGILTSILILILFRQMDHPGKMLCERMVIAGISFLLVWLYHSFPCKCFAFIRVCFQMSMLSYWYPDTYEFNRLFPNLDHIFAWVEHQVFGNQPSILFSQYFPQIHVSEAFNLGYFSYYP
;
A
#
# COMPACT_ATOMS: atom_id res chain seq x y z
N MET A 1 10.59 -25.57 20.54
CA MET A 1 11.58 -24.76 19.81
C MET A 1 11.38 -23.31 20.22
N ALA A 2 12.28 -22.69 21.00
CA ALA A 2 12.10 -21.30 21.44
C ALA A 2 12.32 -20.36 20.25
N LEU A 3 11.32 -19.53 19.92
CA LEU A 3 11.46 -18.51 18.88
C LEU A 3 12.52 -17.50 19.31
N ALA A 4 13.72 -17.60 18.76
CA ALA A 4 14.86 -16.75 19.09
C ALA A 4 14.72 -15.33 18.47
N PHE A 5 13.67 -14.59 18.84
CA PHE A 5 13.28 -13.31 18.25
C PHE A 5 14.33 -12.21 18.43
N PHE A 6 15.00 -12.19 19.59
CA PHE A 6 16.03 -11.20 19.92
C PHE A 6 17.45 -11.66 19.56
N LYS A 7 17.60 -12.83 18.92
CA LYS A 7 18.90 -13.27 18.43
C LYS A 7 19.38 -12.30 17.37
N LYS A 8 20.63 -11.83 17.52
CA LYS A 8 21.29 -10.99 16.54
C LYS A 8 21.35 -11.71 15.19
N ILE A 9 21.00 -11.00 14.13
CA ILE A 9 21.10 -11.49 12.75
C ILE A 9 22.09 -10.62 11.97
N ASP A 10 22.60 -11.16 10.88
CA ASP A 10 23.36 -10.37 9.92
C ASP A 10 22.44 -9.27 9.37
N SER A 11 22.83 -8.02 9.58
CA SER A 11 22.02 -6.88 9.17
C SER A 11 22.06 -6.76 7.65
N HIS A 12 20.89 -6.78 7.02
CA HIS A 12 20.76 -6.27 5.67
C HIS A 12 21.08 -4.76 5.68
N VAL A 13 21.92 -4.30 4.75
CA VAL A 13 22.28 -2.89 4.65
C VAL A 13 21.13 -2.11 4.00
N GLY A 14 20.55 -1.16 4.73
CA GLY A 14 19.56 -0.21 4.23
C GLY A 14 18.09 -0.64 4.31
N VAL A 15 17.29 0.06 3.52
CA VAL A 15 15.82 0.02 3.49
C VAL A 15 15.34 -1.17 2.66
N TYR A 16 14.34 -1.92 3.15
CA TYR A 16 13.73 -3.03 2.45
C TYR A 16 12.96 -2.57 1.22
N ALA A 17 12.76 -3.46 0.23
CA ALA A 17 12.03 -3.13 -0.99
C ALA A 17 10.60 -2.62 -0.71
N ILE A 18 9.91 -3.23 0.25
CA ILE A 18 8.56 -2.84 0.67
C ILE A 18 8.50 -1.42 1.26
N GLU A 19 9.50 -1.06 2.05
CA GLU A 19 9.64 0.28 2.63
C GLU A 19 10.00 1.30 1.55
N LYS A 20 10.86 0.94 0.59
CA LYS A 20 11.15 1.80 -0.58
C LYS A 20 9.89 2.07 -1.39
N ALA A 21 9.09 1.03 -1.67
CA ALA A 21 7.82 1.18 -2.37
C ALA A 21 6.87 2.13 -1.62
N ALA A 22 6.73 1.95 -0.30
CA ALA A 22 5.90 2.81 0.54
C ALA A 22 6.39 4.27 0.55
N LEU A 23 7.71 4.50 0.63
CA LEU A 23 8.28 5.85 0.60
C LEU A 23 8.08 6.53 -0.76
N VAL A 24 8.32 5.81 -1.86
CA VAL A 24 8.07 6.33 -3.22
C VAL A 24 6.59 6.67 -3.39
N TYR A 25 5.70 5.78 -2.96
CA TYR A 25 4.25 6.01 -2.98
C TYR A 25 3.86 7.24 -2.13
N GLY A 26 4.42 7.37 -0.93
CA GLY A 26 4.21 8.53 -0.05
C GLY A 26 4.66 9.85 -0.69
N ILE A 27 5.80 9.86 -1.39
CA ILE A 27 6.29 11.05 -2.12
C ILE A 27 5.36 11.39 -3.29
N LEU A 28 5.04 10.40 -4.14
CA LEU A 28 4.17 10.61 -5.30
C LEU A 28 2.81 11.16 -4.89
N THR A 29 2.21 10.57 -3.85
CA THR A 29 0.91 11.05 -3.36
C THR A 29 1.02 12.38 -2.60
N SER A 30 2.15 12.71 -1.96
CA SER A 30 2.38 14.06 -1.41
C SER A 30 2.38 15.11 -2.52
N ILE A 31 3.06 14.84 -3.63
CA ILE A 31 3.06 15.72 -4.81
C ILE A 31 1.63 15.89 -5.33
N LEU A 32 0.88 14.79 -5.42
CA LEU A 32 -0.52 14.82 -5.85
C LEU A 32 -1.40 15.66 -4.92
N ILE A 33 -1.23 15.55 -3.59
CA ILE A 33 -1.93 16.39 -2.61
C ILE A 33 -1.62 17.86 -2.83
N LEU A 34 -0.36 18.21 -3.06
CA LEU A 34 0.02 19.60 -3.29
C LEU A 34 -0.62 20.17 -4.56
N ILE A 35 -0.73 19.37 -5.62
CA ILE A 35 -1.41 19.76 -6.86
C ILE A 35 -2.92 19.93 -6.63
N LEU A 36 -3.55 19.01 -5.90
CA LEU A 36 -5.00 18.96 -5.68
C LEU A 36 -5.45 19.69 -4.40
N PHE A 37 -4.54 20.40 -3.73
CA PHE A 37 -4.69 20.84 -2.34
C PHE A 37 -6.01 21.57 -2.07
N ARG A 38 -6.45 22.45 -2.98
CA ARG A 38 -7.66 23.25 -2.77
C ARG A 38 -8.97 22.50 -3.02
N GLN A 39 -8.91 21.31 -3.63
CA GLN A 39 -10.07 20.48 -3.98
C GLN A 39 -10.29 19.35 -2.99
N MET A 40 -9.25 18.98 -2.22
CA MET A 40 -9.29 17.93 -1.22
C MET A 40 -9.93 18.41 0.09
N ASP A 41 -10.54 17.47 0.82
CA ASP A 41 -11.23 17.74 2.08
C ASP A 41 -10.27 18.12 3.23
N HIS A 42 -9.20 17.32 3.42
CA HIS A 42 -8.25 17.51 4.53
C HIS A 42 -6.77 17.32 4.12
N PRO A 43 -6.29 18.03 3.08
CA PRO A 43 -4.96 17.82 2.50
C PRO A 43 -3.80 18.04 3.49
N GLY A 44 -3.93 18.98 4.43
CA GLY A 44 -2.90 19.24 5.45
C GLY A 44 -2.72 18.06 6.41
N LYS A 45 -3.82 17.41 6.79
CA LYS A 45 -3.79 16.20 7.63
C LYS A 45 -3.12 15.05 6.88
N MET A 46 -3.48 14.84 5.62
CA MET A 46 -2.90 13.79 4.76
C MET A 46 -1.38 13.96 4.56
N LEU A 47 -0.89 15.20 4.42
CA LEU A 47 0.56 15.48 4.36
C LEU A 47 1.25 15.22 5.70
N CYS A 48 0.64 15.64 6.81
CA CYS A 48 1.18 15.39 8.15
C CYS A 48 1.31 13.88 8.42
N GLU A 49 0.28 13.11 8.09
CA GLU A 49 0.27 11.65 8.26
C GLU A 49 1.37 10.98 7.42
N ARG A 50 1.64 11.44 6.20
CA ARG A 50 2.76 10.95 5.38
C ARG A 50 4.12 11.24 6.03
N MET A 51 4.30 12.42 6.61
CA MET A 51 5.51 12.75 7.36
C MET A 51 5.68 11.86 8.59
N VAL A 52 4.58 11.56 9.30
CA VAL A 52 4.58 10.65 10.45
C VAL A 52 4.94 9.22 10.01
N ILE A 53 4.30 8.69 8.96
CA ILE A 53 4.58 7.34 8.44
C ILE A 53 6.02 7.20 7.97
N ALA A 54 6.54 8.20 7.26
CA ALA A 54 7.95 8.23 6.84
C ALA A 54 8.89 8.30 8.07
N GLY A 55 8.58 9.16 9.04
CA GLY A 55 9.34 9.30 10.29
C GLY A 55 9.41 7.98 11.08
N ILE A 56 8.28 7.31 11.27
CA ILE A 56 8.21 6.00 11.92
C ILE A 56 9.00 4.96 11.12
N SER A 57 8.89 4.95 9.79
CA SER A 57 9.65 4.03 8.93
C SER A 57 11.16 4.20 9.12
N PHE A 58 11.66 5.44 9.11
CA PHE A 58 13.08 5.72 9.35
C PHE A 58 13.51 5.38 10.77
N LEU A 59 12.67 5.63 11.77
CA LEU A 59 12.94 5.22 13.15
C LEU A 59 13.10 3.70 13.27
N LEU A 60 12.22 2.92 12.63
CA LEU A 60 12.29 1.46 12.65
C LEU A 60 13.54 0.93 11.91
N VAL A 61 13.93 1.57 10.80
CA VAL A 61 15.18 1.27 10.09
C VAL A 61 16.39 1.55 11.00
N TRP A 62 16.40 2.70 11.68
CA TRP A 62 17.47 3.08 12.60
C TRP A 62 17.58 2.12 13.80
N LEU A 63 16.45 1.74 14.40
CA LEU A 63 16.40 0.76 15.49
C LEU A 63 16.94 -0.60 15.04
N TYR A 64 16.55 -1.06 13.85
CA TYR A 64 17.06 -2.31 13.28
C TYR A 64 18.57 -2.28 13.04
N HIS A 65 19.12 -1.16 12.55
CA HIS A 65 20.57 -1.03 12.37
C HIS A 65 21.33 -0.95 13.70
N SER A 66 20.74 -0.31 14.71
CA SER A 66 21.32 -0.23 16.05
C SER A 66 21.30 -1.57 16.77
N PHE A 67 20.24 -2.37 16.56
CA PHE A 67 20.05 -3.67 17.20
C PHE A 67 19.44 -4.70 16.23
N PRO A 68 20.24 -5.29 15.32
CA PRO A 68 19.69 -6.14 14.27
C PRO A 68 19.22 -7.48 14.85
N CYS A 69 17.90 -7.62 15.01
CA CYS A 69 17.27 -8.87 15.46
C CYS A 69 16.02 -9.21 14.63
N LYS A 70 15.57 -10.46 14.72
CA LYS A 70 14.40 -10.96 13.98
C LYS A 70 13.12 -10.20 14.35
N CYS A 71 12.99 -9.79 15.61
CA CYS A 71 11.86 -8.99 16.08
C CYS A 71 11.75 -7.67 15.32
N PHE A 72 12.83 -6.89 15.22
CA PHE A 72 12.80 -5.62 14.48
C PHE A 72 12.62 -5.80 12.97
N ALA A 73 13.21 -6.86 12.38
CA ALA A 73 12.95 -7.19 10.98
C ALA A 73 11.45 -7.45 10.74
N PHE A 74 10.81 -8.21 11.63
CA PHE A 74 9.38 -8.51 11.55
C PHE A 74 8.52 -7.26 11.75
N ILE A 75 8.80 -6.45 12.77
CA ILE A 75 8.06 -5.20 13.05
C ILE A 75 8.12 -4.26 11.85
N ARG A 76 9.28 -4.12 11.20
CA ARG A 76 9.43 -3.32 9.97
C ARG A 76 8.46 -3.75 8.88
N VAL A 77 8.37 -5.05 8.61
CA VAL A 77 7.44 -5.58 7.59
C VAL A 77 5.99 -5.42 8.04
N CYS A 78 5.66 -5.76 9.28
CA CYS A 78 4.31 -5.62 9.81
C CYS A 78 3.80 -4.18 9.76
N PHE A 79 4.65 -3.21 10.09
CA PHE A 79 4.29 -1.80 9.99
C PHE A 79 3.91 -1.45 8.56
N GLN A 80 4.73 -1.78 7.56
CA GLN A 80 4.41 -1.49 6.16
C GLN A 80 3.13 -2.19 5.68
N MET A 81 2.90 -3.44 6.10
CA MET A 81 1.68 -4.17 5.74
C MET A 81 0.44 -3.59 6.42
N SER A 82 0.54 -3.14 7.67
CA SER A 82 -0.58 -2.49 8.35
C SER A 82 -0.98 -1.16 7.72
N MET A 83 -0.08 -0.48 7.01
CA MET A 83 -0.42 0.79 6.35
C MET A 83 -1.35 0.60 5.15
N LEU A 84 -1.57 -0.62 4.64
CA LEU A 84 -2.49 -0.83 3.52
C LEU A 84 -3.92 -0.37 3.84
N SER A 85 -4.40 -0.57 5.07
CA SER A 85 -5.72 -0.09 5.50
C SER A 85 -5.78 1.44 5.63
N TYR A 86 -4.64 2.11 5.82
CA TYR A 86 -4.56 3.57 5.79
C TYR A 86 -4.53 4.10 4.34
N TRP A 87 -3.69 3.51 3.48
CA TRP A 87 -3.55 3.96 2.09
C TRP A 87 -4.82 3.75 1.28
N TYR A 88 -5.61 2.72 1.57
CA TYR A 88 -6.77 2.38 0.76
C TYR A 88 -7.87 3.47 0.78
N PRO A 89 -8.41 3.92 1.93
CA PRO A 89 -9.32 5.06 1.97
C PRO A 89 -8.72 6.36 1.42
N ASP A 90 -7.41 6.55 1.58
CA ASP A 90 -6.68 7.71 1.07
C ASP A 90 -6.67 7.73 -0.47
N THR A 91 -6.63 6.56 -1.15
CA THR A 91 -6.82 6.50 -2.62
C THR A 91 -8.19 6.97 -3.08
N TYR A 92 -9.24 6.73 -2.27
CA TYR A 92 -10.59 7.20 -2.59
C TYR A 92 -10.66 8.74 -2.61
N GLU A 93 -9.98 9.43 -1.69
CA GLU A 93 -9.95 10.89 -1.65
C GLU A 93 -9.32 11.52 -2.90
N PHE A 94 -8.38 10.83 -3.55
CA PHE A 94 -7.87 11.25 -4.86
C PHE A 94 -8.86 10.91 -5.99
N ASN A 95 -9.33 9.66 -6.02
CA ASN A 95 -10.13 9.15 -7.15
C ASN A 95 -11.43 9.92 -7.36
N ARG A 96 -12.07 10.39 -6.28
CA ARG A 96 -13.30 11.21 -6.38
C ARG A 96 -13.11 12.56 -7.06
N LEU A 97 -11.86 13.03 -7.24
CA LEU A 97 -11.55 14.30 -7.91
C LEU A 97 -11.32 14.13 -9.42
N PHE A 98 -11.09 12.90 -9.89
CA PHE A 98 -10.87 12.61 -11.30
C PHE A 98 -12.16 12.18 -12.00
N PRO A 99 -12.31 12.44 -13.31
CA PRO A 99 -13.40 11.85 -14.08
C PRO A 99 -13.25 10.32 -14.16
N ASN A 100 -14.34 9.61 -14.45
CA ASN A 100 -14.26 8.17 -14.72
C ASN A 100 -13.42 7.92 -15.98
N LEU A 101 -12.32 7.19 -15.82
CA LEU A 101 -11.40 6.81 -16.89
C LEU A 101 -11.43 5.30 -17.19
N ASP A 102 -12.41 4.56 -16.66
CA ASP A 102 -12.49 3.11 -16.75
C ASP A 102 -12.50 2.65 -18.21
N HIS A 103 -13.19 3.39 -19.08
CA HIS A 103 -13.24 3.11 -20.52
C HIS A 103 -11.85 3.19 -21.19
N ILE A 104 -10.96 4.09 -20.74
CA ILE A 104 -9.60 4.20 -21.25
C ILE A 104 -8.78 3.01 -20.78
N PHE A 105 -8.85 2.68 -19.48
CA PHE A 105 -8.13 1.53 -18.93
C PHE A 105 -8.60 0.22 -19.55
N ALA A 106 -9.91 0.05 -19.73
CA ALA A 106 -10.53 -1.08 -20.39
C ALA A 106 -10.11 -1.22 -21.86
N TRP A 107 -9.94 -0.09 -22.57
CA TRP A 107 -9.41 -0.08 -23.93
C TRP A 107 -7.91 -0.46 -23.95
N VAL A 108 -7.09 0.14 -23.08
CA VAL A 108 -5.66 -0.19 -22.98
C VAL A 108 -5.45 -1.67 -22.63
N GLU A 109 -6.21 -2.19 -21.67
CA GLU A 109 -6.20 -3.61 -21.29
C GLU A 109 -6.48 -4.49 -22.52
N HIS A 110 -7.53 -4.15 -23.28
CA HIS A 110 -7.86 -4.86 -24.51
C HIS A 110 -6.75 -4.79 -25.57
N GLN A 111 -6.07 -3.64 -25.72
CA GLN A 111 -4.94 -3.51 -26.64
C GLN A 111 -3.72 -4.35 -26.21
N VAL A 112 -3.45 -4.42 -24.90
CA VAL A 112 -2.28 -5.13 -24.37
C VAL A 112 -2.49 -6.64 -24.38
N PHE A 113 -3.68 -7.12 -24.03
CA PHE A 113 -3.95 -8.55 -23.85
C PHE A 113 -4.77 -9.18 -24.99
N GLY A 114 -5.33 -8.37 -25.90
CA GLY A 114 -6.28 -8.82 -26.94
C GLY A 114 -7.66 -9.20 -26.38
N ASN A 115 -7.89 -8.98 -25.09
CA ASN A 115 -9.13 -9.28 -24.36
C ASN A 115 -9.18 -8.44 -23.07
N GLN A 116 -10.25 -8.58 -22.30
CA GLN A 116 -10.35 -8.01 -20.95
C GLN A 116 -10.25 -9.15 -19.92
N PRO A 117 -9.06 -9.40 -19.33
CA PRO A 117 -8.84 -10.51 -18.40
C PRO A 117 -9.82 -10.53 -17.22
N SER A 118 -10.22 -9.37 -16.72
CA SER A 118 -11.21 -9.26 -15.63
C SER A 118 -12.57 -9.86 -16.02
N ILE A 119 -13.03 -9.60 -17.25
CA ILE A 119 -14.26 -10.19 -17.79
C ILE A 119 -14.10 -11.69 -17.98
N LEU A 120 -13.02 -12.15 -18.61
CA LEU A 120 -12.78 -13.58 -18.81
C LEU A 120 -12.68 -14.33 -17.48
N PHE A 121 -11.99 -13.75 -16.49
CA PHE A 121 -11.88 -14.30 -15.14
C PHE A 121 -13.27 -14.51 -14.52
N SER A 122 -14.15 -13.50 -14.60
CA SER A 122 -15.53 -13.62 -14.09
C SER A 122 -16.35 -14.70 -14.80
N GLN A 123 -16.08 -14.96 -16.10
CA GLN A 123 -16.74 -15.99 -16.88
C GLN A 123 -16.22 -17.40 -16.56
N TYR A 124 -14.90 -17.54 -16.34
CA TYR A 124 -14.28 -18.83 -16.00
C TYR A 124 -14.47 -19.21 -14.52
N PHE A 125 -14.61 -18.22 -13.63
CA PHE A 125 -14.79 -18.42 -12.19
C PHE A 125 -16.09 -17.80 -11.65
N PRO A 126 -17.27 -18.22 -12.13
CA PRO A 126 -18.56 -17.63 -11.75
C PRO A 126 -19.07 -18.09 -10.37
N GLN A 127 -18.28 -18.89 -9.63
CA GLN A 127 -18.75 -19.52 -8.40
C GLN A 127 -18.83 -18.49 -7.26
N ILE A 128 -19.94 -18.55 -6.50
CA ILE A 128 -20.20 -17.61 -5.39
C ILE A 128 -19.05 -17.51 -4.38
N HIS A 129 -18.42 -18.63 -4.02
CA HIS A 129 -17.32 -18.62 -3.05
C HIS A 129 -16.06 -17.91 -3.58
N VAL A 130 -15.86 -17.86 -4.90
CA VAL A 130 -14.80 -17.02 -5.50
C VAL A 130 -15.17 -15.56 -5.30
N SER A 131 -16.39 -15.15 -5.67
CA SER A 131 -16.87 -13.78 -5.48
C SER A 131 -16.80 -13.34 -4.00
N GLU A 132 -17.21 -14.19 -3.06
CA GLU A 132 -17.15 -13.91 -1.62
C GLU A 132 -15.72 -13.78 -1.12
N ALA A 133 -14.78 -14.60 -1.60
CA ALA A 133 -13.37 -14.47 -1.22
C ALA A 133 -12.76 -13.14 -1.68
N PHE A 134 -13.09 -12.68 -2.91
CA PHE A 134 -12.67 -11.37 -3.40
C PHE A 134 -13.34 -10.23 -2.64
N ASN A 135 -14.63 -10.36 -2.35
CA ASN A 135 -15.39 -9.40 -1.56
C ASN A 135 -14.81 -9.26 -0.14
N LEU A 136 -14.51 -10.38 0.53
CA LEU A 136 -13.85 -10.39 1.84
C LEU A 136 -12.49 -9.70 1.79
N GLY A 137 -11.69 -9.97 0.76
CA GLY A 137 -10.39 -9.31 0.55
C GLY A 137 -10.55 -7.79 0.41
N TYR A 138 -11.53 -7.34 -0.37
CA TYR A 138 -11.86 -5.92 -0.53
C TYR A 138 -12.30 -5.28 0.79
N PHE A 139 -13.20 -5.92 1.52
CA PHE A 139 -13.70 -5.43 2.81
C PHE A 139 -12.65 -5.42 3.91
N SER A 140 -11.62 -6.27 3.83
CA SER A 140 -10.54 -6.33 4.82
C SER A 140 -9.71 -5.04 4.91
N TYR A 141 -9.82 -4.12 3.93
CA TYR A 141 -9.18 -2.80 3.96
C TYR A 141 -10.01 -1.73 4.65
N TYR A 142 -11.27 -2.00 4.99
CA TYR A 142 -12.14 -1.06 5.70
C TYR A 142 -12.13 -1.39 7.21
N PRO A 143 -11.83 -0.39 8.08
CA PRO A 143 -11.87 -0.56 9.54
C PRO A 143 -13.29 -0.62 10.11
#